data_AF-A0A927UQH6-F1
#
_entry.id   AF-A0A927UQH6-F1
#
_cell.length_a   1.000
_cell.length_b   1.000
_cell.length_c   1.000
_cell.angle_alpha   90.00
_cell.angle_beta   90.00
_cell.angle_gamma   90.00
#
_symmetry.space_group_name_H-M   'P 1'
#
loop_
_entity.id
_entity.type
_entity.pdbx_description
1 polymer ?
#
loop_
_entity_poly.entity_id
_entity_poly.type
_entity_poly.pdbx_seq_one_letter_code
_entity_poly.pdbx_strand_id
1 'polypeptide(L)'
;MKMNNKEIYRIWAPYGKKWVDWVRPVPFVSVNEYSRNYNYMNMMVPEVNYLDDSYEGAAIIVDLPGAESVMEGLGLARKGYRPIPIYNGTIEQKDSRATVDNQTVGSALAWGAAQLSQIEIKDDALPVFLLDKNRMNRFKMQISLFDNSWDIYHQDLPSAEYFIENNIKKIIIIGSSVSKDLKKILYGFQKKKIQIYLAKNYDEPKIFRIRKQFQKDI
;
A
#
# COMPACT_ATOMS: atom_id res chain seq x y z
N MET A 1 -1.07 21.18 -17.51
CA MET A 1 -0.65 20.10 -18.43
C MET A 1 -1.01 18.78 -17.77
N LYS A 2 -1.69 17.85 -18.46
CA LYS A 2 -2.06 16.55 -17.87
C LYS A 2 -0.83 15.64 -17.84
N MET A 3 -0.44 15.14 -16.68
CA MET A 3 0.72 14.25 -16.55
C MET A 3 0.45 12.93 -17.29
N ASN A 4 1.44 12.41 -18.02
CA ASN A 4 1.37 11.09 -18.63
C ASN A 4 1.61 9.98 -17.60
N ASN A 5 1.35 8.72 -17.98
CA ASN A 5 1.45 7.56 -17.08
C ASN A 5 2.86 7.40 -16.46
N LYS A 6 3.89 7.68 -17.25
CA LYS A 6 5.29 7.59 -16.83
C LYS A 6 5.68 8.71 -15.87
N GLU A 7 5.16 9.92 -16.08
CA GLU A 7 5.35 11.06 -15.17
C GLU A 7 4.70 10.79 -13.82
N ILE A 8 3.47 10.27 -13.82
CA ILE A 8 2.77 9.87 -12.60
C ILE A 8 3.58 8.81 -11.86
N TYR A 9 4.02 7.74 -12.54
CA TYR A 9 4.88 6.72 -11.91
C TYR A 9 6.16 7.31 -11.30
N ARG A 10 6.84 8.23 -12.00
CA ARG A 10 8.08 8.85 -11.52
C ARG A 10 7.91 9.71 -10.27
N ILE A 11 6.70 10.24 -10.03
CA ILE A 11 6.40 10.97 -8.79
C ILE A 11 6.34 10.01 -7.60
N TRP A 12 5.76 8.82 -7.78
CA TRP A 12 5.71 7.79 -6.75
C TRP A 12 7.04 7.04 -6.58
N ALA A 13 7.80 6.89 -7.67
CA ALA A 13 9.09 6.20 -7.72
C ALA A 13 10.23 7.12 -8.21
N PRO A 14 10.58 8.19 -7.46
CA PRO A 14 11.64 9.10 -7.85
C PRO A 14 13.00 8.40 -7.85
N TYR A 15 13.80 8.62 -8.89
CA TYR A 15 15.10 7.95 -9.08
C TYR A 15 16.06 8.19 -7.91
N GLY A 16 16.76 7.12 -7.49
CA GLY A 16 17.82 7.18 -6.48
C GLY A 16 17.34 7.44 -5.05
N LYS A 17 16.02 7.46 -4.79
CA LYS A 17 15.48 7.61 -3.44
C LYS A 17 15.28 6.25 -2.79
N LYS A 18 15.37 6.20 -1.46
CA LYS A 18 15.23 4.95 -0.72
C LYS A 18 13.86 4.31 -0.95
N TRP A 19 13.79 2.98 -0.93
CA TRP A 19 12.55 2.15 -1.01
C TRP A 19 11.80 2.18 -2.35
N VAL A 20 12.13 3.06 -3.28
CA VAL A 20 11.36 3.23 -4.53
C VAL A 20 11.41 2.01 -5.45
N ASP A 21 12.40 1.14 -5.29
CA ASP A 21 12.54 -0.11 -6.04
C ASP A 21 11.37 -1.09 -5.79
N TRP A 22 10.62 -0.91 -4.69
CA TRP A 22 9.44 -1.71 -4.38
C TRP A 22 8.13 -1.09 -4.90
N VAL A 23 8.17 0.09 -5.53
CA VAL A 23 6.98 0.64 -6.19
C VAL A 23 6.68 -0.23 -7.42
N ARG A 24 5.52 -0.87 -7.42
CA ARG A 24 5.09 -1.68 -8.57
C ARG A 24 4.72 -0.75 -9.74
N PRO A 25 5.27 -0.96 -10.96
CA PRO A 25 4.95 -0.11 -12.10
C PRO A 25 3.58 -0.44 -12.73
N VAL A 26 3.09 -1.68 -12.57
CA VAL A 26 1.89 -2.20 -13.25
C VAL A 26 0.64 -1.33 -13.04
N PRO A 27 0.31 -0.83 -11.83
CA PRO A 27 -0.85 0.04 -11.60
C PRO A 27 -0.82 1.35 -12.40
N PHE A 28 0.36 1.78 -12.85
CA PHE A 28 0.54 3.04 -13.56
C PHE A 28 0.38 2.92 -15.08
N VAL A 29 0.41 1.70 -15.64
CA VAL A 29 0.44 1.46 -17.09
C VAL A 29 -0.77 2.07 -17.81
N SER A 30 -1.96 2.03 -17.21
CA SER A 30 -3.21 2.55 -17.76
C SER A 30 -3.83 3.67 -16.90
N VAL A 31 -3.04 4.33 -16.06
CA VAL A 31 -3.57 5.25 -15.03
C VAL A 31 -4.39 6.40 -15.61
N ASN A 32 -3.97 6.95 -16.75
CA ASN A 32 -4.73 8.00 -17.44
C ASN A 32 -6.03 7.53 -18.11
N GLU A 33 -6.18 6.23 -18.36
CA GLU A 33 -7.43 5.67 -18.90
C GLU A 33 -8.50 5.67 -17.81
N TYR A 34 -8.12 5.35 -16.56
CA TYR A 34 -8.99 5.38 -15.37
C TYR A 34 -9.40 6.81 -15.01
N SER A 35 -8.45 7.74 -15.14
CA SER A 35 -8.55 9.15 -14.77
C SER A 35 -9.68 9.94 -15.46
N ARG A 36 -10.28 9.41 -16.55
CA ARG A 36 -11.32 10.13 -17.30
C ARG A 36 -12.62 10.32 -16.50
N ASN A 37 -12.77 9.63 -15.37
CA ASN A 37 -13.95 9.68 -14.50
C ASN A 37 -13.70 10.36 -13.13
N TYR A 38 -12.66 11.21 -13.00
CA TYR A 38 -12.32 11.89 -11.73
C TYR A 38 -13.48 12.60 -11.01
N ASN A 39 -14.50 13.02 -11.74
CA ASN A 39 -15.56 13.90 -11.24
C ASN A 39 -16.49 13.26 -10.19
N TYR A 40 -16.31 11.98 -9.83
CA TYR A 40 -17.21 11.28 -8.90
C TYR A 40 -16.59 10.90 -7.55
N MET A 41 -15.32 11.22 -7.28
CA MET A 41 -14.68 10.83 -6.03
C MET A 41 -14.38 12.03 -5.14
N ASN A 42 -14.96 12.04 -3.94
CA ASN A 42 -14.63 12.99 -2.88
C ASN A 42 -13.29 12.62 -2.23
N MET A 43 -12.20 12.73 -3.00
CA MET A 43 -10.84 12.45 -2.54
C MET A 43 -10.31 13.63 -1.74
N MET A 44 -9.81 13.34 -0.53
CA MET A 44 -9.15 14.31 0.32
C MET A 44 -7.99 13.62 1.03
N VAL A 45 -6.89 14.36 1.20
CA VAL A 45 -5.75 13.87 1.98
C VAL A 45 -6.12 13.99 3.46
N PRO A 46 -6.23 12.88 4.20
CA PRO A 46 -6.65 12.88 5.60
C PRO A 46 -5.56 13.44 6.51
N GLU A 47 -5.95 13.82 7.73
CA GLU A 47 -5.02 14.11 8.82
C GLU A 47 -4.70 12.84 9.60
N VAL A 48 -3.41 12.60 9.84
CA VAL A 48 -2.93 11.44 10.61
C VAL A 48 -2.67 11.86 12.05
N ASN A 49 -3.59 11.52 12.95
CA ASN A 49 -3.57 11.94 14.36
C ASN A 49 -3.40 10.77 15.36
N TYR A 50 -3.32 9.53 14.87
CA TYR A 50 -3.21 8.33 15.70
C TYR A 50 -1.77 7.80 15.85
N LEU A 51 -0.79 8.50 15.26
CA LEU A 51 0.63 8.21 15.41
C LEU A 51 1.28 9.32 16.24
N ASP A 52 2.01 8.93 17.27
CA ASP A 52 2.85 9.80 18.09
C ASP A 52 4.35 9.42 17.98
N ASP A 53 5.19 10.14 18.73
CA ASP A 53 6.65 9.98 18.70
C ASP A 53 7.11 8.59 19.21
N SER A 54 6.28 7.84 19.92
CA SER A 54 6.63 6.48 20.40
C SER A 54 6.85 5.50 19.24
N TYR A 55 6.33 5.82 18.06
CA TYR A 55 6.46 5.04 16.84
C TYR A 55 7.54 5.54 15.87
N GLU A 56 8.38 6.49 16.29
CA GLU A 56 9.53 6.93 15.49
C GLU A 56 10.39 5.71 15.08
N GLY A 57 10.89 5.76 13.84
CA GLY A 57 11.68 4.67 13.24
C GLY A 57 10.87 3.48 12.73
N ALA A 58 9.53 3.54 12.73
CA ALA A 58 8.69 2.48 12.20
C ALA A 58 8.52 2.57 10.67
N ALA A 59 8.54 1.43 9.99
CA ALA A 59 7.93 1.32 8.67
C ALA A 59 6.41 1.16 8.83
N ILE A 60 5.65 1.63 7.85
CA ILE A 60 4.19 1.56 7.87
C ILE A 60 3.68 0.71 6.71
N ILE A 61 2.63 -0.08 6.94
CA ILE A 61 1.87 -0.78 5.92
C ILE A 61 0.42 -0.31 6.02
N VAL A 62 -0.08 0.33 4.98
CA VAL A 62 -1.49 0.71 4.86
C VAL A 62 -2.21 -0.41 4.13
N ASP A 63 -3.06 -1.16 4.84
CA ASP A 63 -3.87 -2.27 4.32
C ASP A 63 -5.35 -1.91 4.40
N LEU A 64 -5.72 -0.86 3.65
CA LEU A 64 -7.07 -0.27 3.59
C LEU A 64 -7.75 -0.53 2.24
N PRO A 65 -9.09 -0.48 2.15
CA PRO A 65 -9.83 -0.72 0.92
C PRO A 65 -9.54 0.31 -0.20
N GLY A 66 -9.12 -0.17 -1.37
CA GLY A 66 -9.05 0.61 -2.62
C GLY A 66 -8.33 1.96 -2.49
N ALA A 67 -9.00 3.03 -2.94
CA ALA A 67 -8.46 4.39 -2.93
C ALA A 67 -8.17 4.95 -1.53
N GLU A 68 -8.81 4.43 -0.47
CA GLU A 68 -8.58 4.85 0.91
C GLU A 68 -7.12 4.64 1.32
N SER A 69 -6.52 3.53 0.86
CA SER A 69 -5.11 3.23 1.07
C SER A 69 -4.18 4.28 0.46
N VAL A 70 -4.53 4.79 -0.73
CA VAL A 70 -3.77 5.85 -1.40
C VAL A 70 -3.90 7.17 -0.65
N MET A 71 -5.12 7.54 -0.25
CA MET A 71 -5.39 8.76 0.50
C MET A 71 -4.64 8.79 1.83
N GLU A 72 -4.71 7.70 2.60
CA GLU A 72 -3.99 7.58 3.87
C GLU A 72 -2.46 7.65 3.68
N GLY A 73 -1.94 7.01 2.63
CA GLY A 73 -0.53 7.12 2.24
C GLY A 73 -0.07 8.56 2.02
N LEU A 74 -0.93 9.41 1.43
CA LEU A 74 -0.64 10.84 1.26
C LEU A 74 -0.69 11.61 2.58
N GLY A 75 -1.60 11.24 3.49
CA GLY A 75 -1.63 11.78 4.85
C GLY A 75 -0.32 11.51 5.59
N LEU A 76 0.20 10.29 5.45
CA LEU A 76 1.50 9.88 5.99
C LEU A 76 2.68 10.55 5.26
N ALA A 77 2.55 10.83 3.97
CA ALA A 77 3.54 11.61 3.24
C ALA A 77 3.70 13.02 3.83
N ARG A 78 2.60 13.67 4.23
CA ARG A 78 2.65 14.96 4.95
C ARG A 78 3.34 14.87 6.32
N LYS A 79 3.41 13.68 6.91
CA LYS A 79 4.18 13.39 8.14
C LYS A 79 5.64 13.00 7.87
N GLY A 80 6.08 13.04 6.61
CA GLY A 80 7.48 12.78 6.22
C GLY A 80 7.78 11.33 5.83
N TYR A 81 6.77 10.47 5.68
CA TYR A 81 6.95 9.11 5.14
C TYR A 81 7.05 9.12 3.61
N ARG A 82 7.67 8.10 3.04
CA ARG A 82 7.73 7.87 1.60
C ARG A 82 6.69 6.82 1.17
N PRO A 83 5.65 7.20 0.43
CA PRO A 83 4.65 6.24 -0.04
C PRO A 83 5.19 5.31 -1.12
N ILE A 84 4.94 4.01 -0.95
CA ILE A 84 5.37 2.93 -1.84
C ILE A 84 4.13 2.15 -2.30
N PRO A 85 3.53 2.50 -3.45
CA PRO A 85 2.38 1.79 -4.00
C PRO A 85 2.70 0.35 -4.39
N ILE A 86 1.99 -0.61 -3.80
CA ILE A 86 2.08 -2.03 -4.14
C ILE A 86 0.66 -2.53 -4.42
N TYR A 87 0.21 -2.28 -5.65
CA TYR A 87 -1.10 -2.72 -6.12
C TYR A 87 -0.94 -3.69 -7.30
N ASN A 88 -2.02 -4.41 -7.60
CA ASN A 88 -2.21 -4.99 -8.91
C ASN A 88 -2.65 -3.86 -9.88
N GLY A 89 -2.38 -4.01 -11.17
CA GLY A 89 -2.88 -3.10 -12.21
C GLY A 89 -3.84 -3.74 -13.20
N THR A 90 -4.15 -5.03 -13.04
CA THR A 90 -5.04 -5.75 -13.95
C THR A 90 -6.49 -5.31 -13.72
N ILE A 91 -7.10 -4.79 -14.78
CA ILE A 91 -8.51 -4.40 -14.82
C ILE A 91 -9.34 -5.45 -15.55
N GLU A 92 -10.63 -5.47 -15.24
CA GLU A 92 -11.63 -6.19 -15.97
C GLU A 92 -11.77 -5.70 -17.42
N GLN A 93 -12.24 -6.59 -18.29
CA GLN A 93 -12.64 -6.21 -19.64
C GLN A 93 -13.92 -5.36 -19.59
N LYS A 94 -14.16 -4.60 -20.67
CA LYS A 94 -15.41 -3.86 -20.84
C LYS A 94 -16.61 -4.79 -20.62
N ASP A 95 -17.60 -4.29 -19.89
CA ASP A 95 -18.85 -4.98 -19.55
C ASP A 95 -18.69 -6.20 -18.59
N SER A 96 -17.51 -6.36 -17.96
CA SER A 96 -17.29 -7.29 -16.85
C SER A 96 -17.21 -6.56 -15.50
N ARG A 97 -17.28 -7.30 -14.39
CA ARG A 97 -16.99 -6.79 -13.04
C ARG A 97 -15.73 -7.47 -12.51
N ALA A 98 -14.85 -6.70 -11.89
CA ALA A 98 -13.69 -7.24 -11.18
C ALA A 98 -14.01 -7.56 -9.71
N THR A 99 -13.24 -8.47 -9.12
CA THR A 99 -13.26 -8.74 -7.67
C THR A 99 -12.61 -7.63 -6.85
N VAL A 100 -11.69 -6.88 -7.46
CA VAL A 100 -10.94 -5.75 -6.90
C VAL A 100 -11.05 -4.54 -7.83
N ASP A 101 -11.42 -3.39 -7.29
CA ASP A 101 -11.56 -2.14 -8.05
C ASP A 101 -10.22 -1.43 -8.26
N ASN A 102 -9.43 -1.93 -9.22
CA ASN A 102 -8.16 -1.33 -9.59
C ASN A 102 -8.33 -0.03 -10.39
N GLN A 103 -9.50 0.24 -10.97
CA GLN A 103 -9.77 1.49 -11.70
C GLN A 103 -9.80 2.68 -10.73
N THR A 104 -10.48 2.51 -9.59
CA THR A 104 -10.53 3.54 -8.54
C THR A 104 -9.16 3.76 -7.89
N VAL A 105 -8.40 2.69 -7.63
CA VAL A 105 -7.01 2.79 -7.16
C VAL A 105 -6.14 3.56 -8.16
N GLY A 106 -6.20 3.22 -9.45
CA GLY A 106 -5.45 3.92 -10.47
C GLY A 106 -5.82 5.41 -10.56
N SER A 107 -7.11 5.73 -10.52
CA SER A 107 -7.55 7.14 -10.44
C SER A 107 -6.97 7.85 -9.23
N ALA A 108 -7.02 7.23 -8.05
CA ALA A 108 -6.45 7.79 -6.83
C ALA A 108 -4.92 7.95 -6.90
N LEU A 109 -4.19 7.04 -7.55
CA LEU A 109 -2.74 7.18 -7.77
C LEU A 109 -2.40 8.38 -8.65
N ALA A 110 -3.19 8.64 -9.69
CA ALA A 110 -2.96 9.77 -10.57
C ALA A 110 -3.40 11.12 -9.95
N TRP A 111 -4.47 11.15 -9.16
CA TRP A 111 -4.80 12.31 -8.32
C TRP A 111 -3.74 12.54 -7.25
N GLY A 112 -3.33 11.46 -6.58
CA GLY A 112 -2.34 11.46 -5.53
C GLY A 112 -0.96 11.87 -6.01
N ALA A 113 -0.57 11.60 -7.27
CA ALA A 113 0.67 12.13 -7.84
C ALA A 113 0.67 13.67 -7.88
N ALA A 114 -0.47 14.29 -8.23
CA ALA A 114 -0.57 15.74 -8.18
C ALA A 114 -0.40 16.27 -6.75
N GLN A 115 -0.98 15.60 -5.75
CA GLN A 115 -0.80 15.97 -4.33
C GLN A 115 0.63 15.75 -3.85
N LEU A 116 1.20 14.57 -4.13
CA LEU A 116 2.53 14.16 -3.70
C LEU A 116 3.62 15.05 -4.28
N SER A 117 3.44 15.56 -5.51
CA SER A 117 4.37 16.52 -6.12
C SER A 117 4.54 17.83 -5.35
N GLN A 118 3.61 18.14 -4.44
CA GLN A 118 3.63 19.33 -3.59
C GLN A 118 4.21 19.05 -2.19
N ILE A 119 4.60 17.81 -1.90
CA ILE A 119 5.13 17.39 -0.59
C ILE A 119 6.63 17.14 -0.74
N GLU A 120 7.44 17.82 0.06
CA GLU A 120 8.86 17.53 0.15
C GLU A 120 9.10 16.31 1.04
N ILE A 121 9.72 15.26 0.49
CA ILE A 121 10.03 14.02 1.19
C ILE A 121 11.54 13.81 1.20
N LYS A 122 12.11 13.70 2.40
CA LYS A 122 13.54 13.47 2.62
C LYS A 122 14.02 12.19 1.92
N ASP A 123 15.27 12.21 1.47
CA ASP A 123 15.86 11.10 0.71
C ASP A 123 15.88 9.78 1.49
N ASP A 124 16.04 9.86 2.81
CA ASP A 124 16.09 8.75 3.77
C ASP A 124 14.76 8.48 4.49
N ALA A 125 13.67 9.14 4.09
CA ALA A 125 12.33 8.97 4.67
C ALA A 125 11.95 7.49 4.82
N LEU A 126 11.30 7.16 5.94
CA LEU A 126 10.80 5.81 6.24
C LEU A 126 9.69 5.41 5.25
N PRO A 127 9.59 4.13 4.89
CA PRO A 127 8.61 3.69 3.91
C PRO A 127 7.20 3.58 4.51
N VAL A 128 6.19 3.96 3.73
CA VAL A 128 4.81 3.53 3.91
C VAL A 128 4.36 2.72 2.68
N PHE A 129 4.19 1.41 2.86
CA PHE A 129 3.74 0.49 1.80
C PHE A 129 2.23 0.53 1.68
N LEU A 130 1.72 0.82 0.49
CA LEU A 130 0.30 0.98 0.24
C LEU A 130 -0.25 -0.28 -0.44
N LEU A 131 -1.19 -0.94 0.23
CA LEU A 131 -1.85 -2.17 -0.21
C LEU A 131 -3.36 -1.96 -0.27
N ASP A 132 -4.04 -2.69 -1.14
CA ASP A 132 -5.50 -2.77 -1.13
C ASP A 132 -5.96 -3.96 -0.27
N LYS A 133 -6.73 -3.69 0.78
CA LYS A 133 -7.36 -4.72 1.63
C LYS A 133 -8.20 -5.71 0.82
N ASN A 134 -8.87 -5.22 -0.22
CA ASN A 134 -9.75 -6.01 -1.07
C ASN A 134 -9.01 -6.98 -1.98
N ARG A 135 -7.67 -6.90 -2.08
CA ARG A 135 -6.87 -7.82 -2.91
C ARG A 135 -7.12 -9.31 -2.62
N MET A 136 -7.54 -9.61 -1.40
CA MET A 136 -7.81 -10.97 -0.93
C MET A 136 -9.25 -11.45 -1.20
N ASN A 137 -10.10 -10.61 -1.83
CA ASN A 137 -11.50 -10.93 -2.10
C ASN A 137 -11.60 -11.93 -3.25
N ARG A 138 -11.49 -13.23 -2.91
CA ARG A 138 -11.69 -14.32 -3.86
C ARG A 138 -13.13 -14.79 -3.82
N PHE A 139 -13.81 -14.67 -4.94
CA PHE A 139 -15.15 -15.20 -5.12
C PHE A 139 -15.07 -16.51 -5.92
N LYS A 140 -15.98 -17.46 -5.67
CA LYS A 140 -16.12 -18.61 -6.56
C LYS A 140 -16.50 -18.11 -7.95
N MET A 141 -15.90 -18.67 -9.00
CA MET A 141 -16.15 -18.26 -10.39
C MET A 141 -17.66 -18.15 -10.66
N GLN A 142 -18.11 -16.93 -10.90
CA GLN A 142 -19.45 -16.63 -11.42
C GLN A 142 -19.28 -16.11 -12.85
N ILE A 143 -20.23 -16.44 -13.73
CA ILE A 143 -20.27 -15.88 -15.08
C ILE A 143 -20.32 -14.34 -14.95
N SER A 144 -19.44 -13.65 -15.67
CA SER A 144 -19.25 -12.18 -15.67
C SER A 144 -18.43 -11.57 -14.52
N LEU A 145 -17.84 -12.37 -13.61
CA LEU A 145 -16.92 -11.88 -12.58
C LEU A 145 -15.47 -12.23 -12.94
N PHE A 146 -14.65 -11.21 -13.23
CA PHE A 146 -13.23 -11.31 -13.48
C PHE A 146 -12.45 -11.32 -12.15
N ASP A 147 -11.70 -12.40 -11.89
CA ASP A 147 -10.89 -12.50 -10.68
C ASP A 147 -9.52 -11.85 -10.89
N ASN A 148 -9.38 -10.62 -10.38
CA ASN A 148 -8.11 -9.89 -10.30
C ASN A 148 -7.57 -9.78 -8.86
N SER A 149 -8.06 -10.65 -7.98
CA SER A 149 -7.51 -10.84 -6.64
C SER A 149 -6.05 -11.29 -6.72
N TRP A 150 -5.27 -10.96 -5.69
CA TRP A 150 -3.86 -11.29 -5.65
C TRP A 150 -3.33 -11.34 -4.21
N ASP A 151 -2.30 -12.14 -3.98
CA ASP A 151 -1.58 -12.20 -2.70
C ASP A 151 -0.30 -11.36 -2.80
N ILE A 152 0.15 -10.80 -1.67
CA ILE A 152 1.55 -10.36 -1.55
C ILE A 152 2.49 -11.53 -1.21
N TYR A 153 3.74 -11.43 -1.66
CA TYR A 153 4.80 -12.41 -1.45
C TYR A 153 6.04 -11.75 -0.84
N HIS A 154 7.01 -12.57 -0.40
CA HIS A 154 8.23 -12.10 0.26
C HIS A 154 9.04 -11.08 -0.56
N GLN A 155 8.99 -11.16 -1.90
CA GLN A 155 9.69 -10.25 -2.80
C GLN A 155 9.01 -8.89 -2.96
N ASP A 156 7.76 -8.75 -2.53
CA ASP A 156 6.99 -7.51 -2.67
C ASP A 156 7.33 -6.50 -1.57
N LEU A 157 8.04 -6.92 -0.52
CA LEU A 157 8.54 -6.05 0.54
C LEU A 157 10.05 -6.25 0.70
N PRO A 158 10.80 -5.25 1.19
CA PRO A 158 12.19 -5.47 1.58
C PRO A 158 12.28 -6.53 2.68
N SER A 159 13.38 -7.27 2.75
CA SER A 159 13.54 -8.33 3.75
C SER A 159 13.62 -7.79 5.19
N ALA A 160 13.41 -8.67 6.17
CA ALA A 160 13.58 -8.32 7.58
C ALA A 160 15.03 -7.90 7.88
N GLU A 161 16.01 -8.54 7.25
CA GLU A 161 17.42 -8.17 7.31
C GLU A 161 17.63 -6.74 6.78
N TYR A 162 17.06 -6.42 5.63
CA TYR A 162 17.16 -5.08 5.05
C TYR A 162 16.51 -4.01 5.95
N PHE A 163 15.40 -4.31 6.62
CA PHE A 163 14.81 -3.41 7.62
C PHE A 163 15.77 -3.17 8.79
N ILE A 164 16.39 -4.22 9.33
CA ILE A 164 17.33 -4.13 10.45
C ILE A 164 18.56 -3.33 10.09
N GLU A 165 19.16 -3.58 8.91
CA GLU A 165 20.30 -2.83 8.37
C GLU A 165 19.99 -1.34 8.22
N ASN A 166 18.72 -1.00 7.98
CA ASN A 166 18.22 0.36 7.87
C ASN A 166 17.61 0.90 9.18
N ASN A 167 17.92 0.28 10.33
CA ASN A 167 17.48 0.67 11.67
C ASN A 167 15.95 0.63 11.91
N ILE A 168 15.21 -0.07 11.07
CA ILE A 168 13.76 -0.25 11.22
C ILE A 168 13.51 -1.50 12.08
N LYS A 169 13.00 -1.27 13.30
CA LYS A 169 12.69 -2.35 14.26
C LYS A 169 11.21 -2.46 14.59
N LYS A 170 10.38 -1.59 14.01
CA LYS A 170 8.93 -1.54 14.22
C LYS A 170 8.23 -1.52 12.86
N ILE A 171 7.10 -2.21 12.77
CA ILE A 171 6.17 -2.13 11.66
C ILE A 171 4.79 -1.81 12.22
N ILE A 172 4.17 -0.74 11.72
CA ILE A 172 2.77 -0.43 12.01
C ILE A 172 1.92 -0.83 10.82
N ILE A 173 0.84 -1.55 11.07
CA ILE A 173 -0.13 -1.91 10.06
C ILE A 173 -1.39 -1.09 10.33
N ILE A 174 -1.85 -0.33 9.35
CA ILE A 174 -3.10 0.42 9.41
C ILE A 174 -4.15 -0.38 8.66
N GLY A 175 -5.25 -0.72 9.35
CA GLY A 175 -6.36 -1.44 8.74
C GLY A 175 -7.20 -2.21 9.77
N SER A 176 -8.32 -2.77 9.33
CA SER A 176 -9.26 -3.46 10.25
C SER A 176 -8.70 -4.74 10.86
N SER A 177 -7.75 -5.38 10.18
CA SER A 177 -7.09 -6.62 10.59
C SER A 177 -5.85 -6.88 9.74
N VAL A 178 -4.89 -7.66 10.25
CA VAL A 178 -3.75 -8.12 9.45
C VAL A 178 -4.17 -9.27 8.53
N SER A 179 -4.04 -9.04 7.22
CA SER A 179 -4.40 -10.01 6.16
C SER A 179 -3.57 -11.29 6.21
N LYS A 180 -4.11 -12.39 5.66
CA LYS A 180 -3.50 -13.73 5.78
C LYS A 180 -2.14 -13.82 5.08
N ASP A 181 -2.03 -13.23 3.90
CA ASP A 181 -0.81 -13.09 3.11
C ASP A 181 0.27 -12.30 3.88
N LEU A 182 -0.08 -11.13 4.42
CA LEU A 182 0.77 -10.31 5.29
C LEU A 182 1.27 -11.10 6.51
N LYS A 183 0.41 -11.86 7.19
CA LYS A 183 0.82 -12.68 8.34
C LYS A 183 1.93 -13.67 7.98
N LYS A 184 1.89 -14.28 6.79
CA LYS A 184 2.93 -15.23 6.35
C LYS A 184 4.28 -14.54 6.21
N ILE A 185 4.31 -13.35 5.62
CA ILE A 185 5.54 -12.57 5.44
C ILE A 185 6.04 -12.04 6.78
N LEU A 186 5.19 -11.32 7.51
CA LEU A 186 5.55 -10.61 8.74
C LEU A 186 5.87 -11.55 9.91
N TYR A 187 5.47 -12.81 9.86
CA TYR A 187 5.97 -13.81 10.80
C TYR A 187 7.50 -13.94 10.75
N GLY A 188 8.11 -13.83 9.56
CA GLY A 188 9.56 -13.80 9.39
C GLY A 188 10.21 -12.61 10.07
N PHE A 189 9.60 -11.42 9.94
CA PHE A 189 10.05 -10.18 10.58
C PHE A 189 9.96 -10.28 12.11
N GLN A 190 8.86 -10.82 12.63
CA GLN A 190 8.68 -11.03 14.06
C GLN A 190 9.74 -11.98 14.64
N LYS A 191 10.10 -13.07 13.93
CA LYS A 191 11.21 -13.97 14.37
C LYS A 191 12.55 -13.25 14.46
N LYS A 192 12.75 -12.21 13.64
CA LYS A 192 13.94 -11.35 13.64
C LYS A 192 13.82 -10.17 14.61
N LYS A 193 12.88 -10.25 15.56
CA LYS A 193 12.64 -9.27 16.65
C LYS A 193 12.17 -7.89 16.17
N ILE A 194 11.61 -7.81 14.95
CA ILE A 194 10.87 -6.62 14.52
C ILE A 194 9.49 -6.66 15.18
N GLN A 195 9.13 -5.59 15.90
CA GLN A 195 7.85 -5.47 16.58
C GLN A 195 6.76 -5.10 15.58
N ILE A 196 5.64 -5.82 15.63
CA ILE A 196 4.49 -5.58 14.75
C ILE A 196 3.39 -4.92 15.58
N TYR A 197 2.82 -3.84 15.07
CA TYR A 197 1.70 -3.10 15.64
C TYR A 197 0.52 -3.09 14.67
N LEU A 198 -0.70 -3.04 15.19
CA LEU A 198 -1.92 -2.86 14.43
C LEU A 198 -2.64 -1.60 14.93
N ALA A 199 -2.73 -0.60 14.07
CA ALA A 199 -3.62 0.55 14.19
C ALA A 199 -4.97 0.17 13.58
N LYS A 200 -5.86 -0.37 14.41
CA LYS A 200 -7.14 -0.89 13.95
C LYS A 200 -8.10 0.27 13.71
N ASN A 201 -8.61 0.43 12.49
CA ASN A 201 -9.56 1.50 12.15
C ASN A 201 -9.09 2.90 12.61
N TYR A 202 -7.80 3.20 12.40
CA TYR A 202 -7.17 4.46 12.83
C TYR A 202 -7.07 4.67 14.35
N ASP A 203 -7.27 3.64 15.17
CA ASP A 203 -6.96 3.67 16.60
C ASP A 203 -5.43 3.68 16.84
N GLU A 204 -5.03 4.06 18.05
CA GLU A 204 -3.65 3.96 18.55
C GLU A 204 -3.04 2.56 18.27
N PRO A 205 -1.84 2.46 17.67
CA PRO A 205 -1.25 1.18 17.31
C PRO A 205 -0.94 0.29 18.52
N LYS A 206 -1.52 -0.91 18.54
CA LYS A 206 -1.28 -1.91 19.62
C LYS A 206 -0.40 -3.05 19.13
N ILE A 207 0.46 -3.58 20.01
CA ILE A 207 1.32 -4.73 19.69
C ILE A 207 0.47 -5.89 19.18
N PHE A 208 0.82 -6.39 18.00
CA PHE A 208 0.15 -7.49 17.32
C PHE A 208 1.08 -8.70 17.20
N ARG A 209 0.76 -9.78 17.91
CA ARG A 209 1.56 -11.02 17.87
C ARG A 209 1.04 -11.97 16.80
N ILE A 210 1.84 -12.21 15.78
CA ILE A 210 1.58 -13.19 14.73
C ILE A 210 1.90 -14.59 15.26
N ARG A 211 0.89 -15.48 15.27
CA ARG A 211 1.07 -16.90 15.58
C ARG A 211 1.61 -17.66 14.37
N LYS A 212 2.45 -18.67 14.60
CA LYS A 212 2.90 -19.59 13.55
C LYS A 212 1.67 -20.22 12.90
N GLN A 213 1.51 -20.03 11.60
CA GLN A 213 0.51 -20.75 10.82
C GLN A 213 1.15 -22.08 10.38
N PHE A 214 0.49 -23.21 10.64
CA PHE A 214 0.88 -24.47 10.03
C PHE A 214 0.56 -24.37 8.53
N GLN A 215 1.59 -24.41 7.68
CA GLN A 215 1.38 -24.70 6.27
C GLN A 215 0.87 -26.15 6.20
N LYS A 216 -0.36 -26.34 5.73
CA LYS A 216 -0.67 -27.61 5.07
C LYS A 216 0.07 -27.53 3.74
N ASP A 217 1.07 -28.37 3.58
CA ASP A 217 1.60 -28.70 2.27
C ASP A 217 0.40 -29.22 1.45
N ILE A 218 0.03 -28.47 0.40
CA ILE A 218 -0.94 -28.90 -0.61
C ILE A 218 -0.11 -29.29 -1.82
#